data_AF-A0A316ZDX7-F1
#
_entry.id   AF-A0A316ZDX7-F1
#
_cell.length_a   1.000
_cell.length_b   1.000
_cell.length_c   1.000
_cell.angle_alpha   90.00
_cell.angle_beta   90.00
_cell.angle_gamma   90.00
#
_symmetry.space_group_name_H-M   'P 1'
#
loop_
_entity.id
_entity.type
_entity.pdbx_description
1 polymer ?
#
loop_
_entity_poly.entity_id
_entity_poly.type
_entity_poly.pdbx_seq_one_letter_code
_entity_poly.pdbx_strand_id
1 'polypeptide(L)' 'MARAAVPSLARRGYAEAVSDKLTLQLILPHAALYQGEATQVNIAAVSGDMGVLAAHVPSVEQLAPGLLEVIEASGTKRWF' A
#
# COMPACT_ATOMS: atom_id res chain seq x y z
N MET A 1 34.90 36.08 26.73
CA MET A 1 34.16 34.82 26.95
C MET A 1 32.77 34.94 26.33
N ALA A 2 32.49 34.29 25.21
CA ALA A 2 31.14 34.16 24.65
C ALA A 2 31.10 32.93 23.75
N ARG A 3 30.35 31.88 24.13
CA ARG A 3 30.12 30.70 23.29
C ARG A 3 28.87 30.96 22.44
N ALA A 4 29.02 30.99 21.13
CA ALA A 4 27.91 31.03 20.19
C ALA A 4 27.21 29.66 20.14
N ALA A 5 25.89 29.64 20.35
CA ALA A 5 25.08 28.45 20.26
C ALA A 5 24.69 28.19 18.79
N VAL A 6 24.97 26.98 18.31
CA VAL A 6 24.56 26.52 16.98
C VAL A 6 23.13 25.99 17.09
N PRO A 7 22.13 26.54 16.38
CA PRO A 7 20.80 25.96 16.38
C PRO A 7 20.82 24.67 15.57
N SER A 8 20.78 23.52 16.24
CA SER A 8 20.46 22.25 15.58
C SER A 8 18.98 22.29 15.22
N LEU A 9 18.68 22.62 13.97
CA LEU A 9 17.38 22.34 13.37
C LEU A 9 17.23 20.82 13.27
N ALA A 10 16.83 20.19 14.37
CA ALA A 10 16.34 18.83 14.40
C ALA A 10 14.99 18.81 13.67
N ARG A 11 15.03 18.84 12.33
CA ARG A 11 13.88 18.45 11.51
C ARG A 11 13.58 16.99 11.84
N ARG A 12 12.51 16.76 12.59
CA ARG A 12 11.91 15.43 12.73
C ARG A 12 11.35 15.05 11.37
N GLY A 13 12.12 14.33 10.56
CA GLY A 13 11.72 13.87 9.22
C GLY A 13 10.72 12.69 9.23
N TYR A 14 9.90 12.54 10.28
CA TYR A 14 9.04 11.36 10.44
C TYR A 14 7.69 11.48 9.71
N ALA A 15 7.39 12.62 9.08
CA ALA A 15 6.07 12.91 8.54
C ALA A 15 6.13 13.61 7.16
N GLU A 16 7.08 13.22 6.31
CA GLU A 16 6.96 13.54 4.88
C GLU A 16 6.01 12.53 4.24
N ALA A 17 4.71 12.84 4.37
CA ALA A 17 3.59 12.36 3.57
C ALA A 17 3.78 10.98 2.91
N VAL A 18 3.52 9.91 3.67
CA VAL A 18 3.20 8.64 3.01
C VAL A 18 1.88 8.87 2.29
N SER A 19 1.87 8.72 0.97
CA SER A 19 0.65 8.82 0.18
C SER A 19 -0.37 7.84 0.77
N ASP A 20 -1.56 8.32 1.13
CA ASP A 20 -2.70 7.50 1.61
C ASP A 20 -3.24 6.54 0.54
N LYS A 21 -2.52 6.41 -0.58
CA LYS A 21 -2.92 5.67 -1.78
C LYS A 21 -1.86 4.64 -2.14
N LEU A 22 -2.33 3.43 -2.42
CA LEU A 22 -1.54 2.32 -2.91
C LEU A 22 -1.65 2.25 -4.44
N THR A 23 -0.53 2.20 -5.15
CA THR A 23 -0.55 1.87 -6.57
C THR A 23 -0.63 0.36 -6.73
N LEU A 24 -1.71 -0.15 -7.33
CA LEU A 24 -1.92 -1.58 -7.55
C LEU A 24 -1.88 -1.93 -9.03
N GLN A 25 -1.24 -3.05 -9.33
CA GLN A 25 -1.23 -3.69 -10.64
C GLN A 25 -1.68 -5.14 -10.50
N LEU A 26 -2.89 -5.46 -10.98
CA LEU A 26 -3.41 -6.82 -11.06
C LEU A 26 -3.35 -7.27 -12.52
N ILE A 27 -2.46 -8.20 -12.79
CA ILE A 27 -2.15 -8.68 -14.15
C ILE A 27 -2.36 -10.19 -14.24
N LEU A 28 -2.99 -10.59 -15.33
CA LEU A 28 -3.09 -11.97 -15.81
C LEU A 28 -2.18 -12.15 -17.03
N PRO A 29 -1.78 -13.38 -17.37
CA PRO A 29 -0.93 -13.65 -18.54
C PRO A 29 -1.48 -13.10 -19.87
N HIS A 30 -2.80 -12.93 -19.99
CA HIS A 30 -3.47 -12.49 -21.21
C HIS A 30 -4.12 -11.10 -21.11
N ALA A 31 -4.19 -10.49 -19.92
CA ALA A 31 -4.84 -9.19 -19.73
C ALA A 31 -4.44 -8.53 -18.41
N ALA A 32 -4.41 -7.21 -18.36
CA ALA A 32 -4.31 -6.47 -17.13
C ALA A 32 -5.70 -6.12 -16.61
N LEU A 33 -6.07 -6.62 -15.42
CA LEU A 33 -7.38 -6.42 -14.82
C LEU A 33 -7.50 -5.07 -14.10
N TYR A 34 -6.41 -4.63 -13.48
CA TYR A 34 -6.40 -3.39 -12.72
C TYR A 34 -5.03 -2.71 -12.77
N GLN A 35 -5.02 -1.41 -13.06
CA GLN A 35 -3.85 -0.55 -12.98
C GLN A 35 -4.32 0.82 -12.48
N GLY A 36 -3.96 1.19 -11.26
CA GLY A 36 -4.43 2.45 -10.68
C GLY A 36 -4.15 2.59 -9.20
N GLU A 37 -4.78 3.60 -8.61
CA GLU A 37 -4.70 3.90 -7.19
C GLU A 37 -5.86 3.26 -6.42
N ALA A 38 -5.54 2.48 -5.40
CA ALA A 38 -6.49 1.87 -4.47
C ALA A 38 -6.23 2.37 -3.04
N THR A 39 -7.25 2.33 -2.19
CA THR A 39 -7.13 2.66 -0.76
C THR A 39 -6.86 1.42 0.07
N GLN A 40 -7.48 0.29 -0.28
CA GLN A 40 -7.29 -1.00 0.37
C GLN A 40 -7.50 -2.15 -0.62
N VAL A 41 -6.78 -3.25 -0.38
CA VAL A 41 -6.83 -4.46 -1.21
C VAL A 41 -6.93 -5.67 -0.31
N ASN A 42 -7.97 -6.47 -0.48
CA ASN A 42 -8.14 -7.75 0.23
C ASN A 42 -7.80 -8.90 -0.72
N ILE A 43 -6.94 -9.80 -0.26
CA ILE A 43 -6.39 -10.89 -1.07
C ILE A 43 -6.42 -12.18 -0.26
N ALA A 44 -6.85 -13.28 -0.90
CA ALA A 44 -6.74 -14.62 -0.35
C ALA A 44 -5.31 -15.15 -0.57
N ALA A 45 -4.55 -15.31 0.51
CA ALA A 45 -3.21 -15.86 0.46
C ALA A 45 -3.14 -17.23 1.15
N VAL A 46 -2.08 -17.99 0.90
CA VAL A 46 -1.95 -19.36 1.43
C VAL A 46 -1.79 -19.36 2.95
N SER A 47 -1.23 -18.32 3.56
CA SER A 47 -1.12 -18.22 5.02
C SER A 47 -2.41 -17.72 5.70
N GLY A 48 -3.34 -17.17 4.93
CA GLY A 48 -4.60 -16.59 5.38
C GLY A 48 -5.04 -15.41 4.53
N ASP A 49 -6.25 -14.90 4.77
CA ASP A 49 -6.75 -13.70 4.09
C ASP A 49 -6.02 -12.45 4.60
N MET A 50 -5.54 -11.61 3.67
CA MET A 50 -4.77 -10.41 3.99
C MET A 50 -5.42 -9.14 3.44
N GLY A 51 -5.37 -8.06 4.24
CA GLY A 51 -5.77 -6.71 3.83
C GLY A 51 -4.56 -5.79 3.75
N VAL A 52 -4.25 -5.31 2.55
CA VAL A 52 -3.14 -4.38 2.27
C VAL A 52 -3.67 -2.96 2.15
N LEU A 53 -3.17 -2.06 3.01
CA LEU A 53 -3.48 -0.62 2.99
C LEU A 53 -2.24 0.19 2.57
N ALA A 54 -2.41 1.51 2.46
CA ALA A 54 -1.29 2.44 2.30
C ALA A 54 -0.22 2.20 3.40
N ALA A 55 1.05 2.29 3.01
CA ALA A 55 2.20 2.07 3.91
C ALA A 55 2.37 0.63 4.45
N HIS A 56 1.86 -0.40 3.78
CA HIS A 56 2.10 -1.78 4.17
C HIS A 56 3.59 -2.18 4.01
N VAL A 57 4.04 -3.12 4.85
CA VAL A 57 5.41 -3.66 4.79
C VAL A 57 5.62 -4.40 3.46
N PRO A 58 6.77 -4.27 2.80
CA PRO A 58 7.07 -5.06 1.61
C PRO A 58 7.09 -6.55 1.95
N SER A 59 6.18 -7.31 1.35
CA SER A 59 6.02 -8.76 1.57
C SER A 59 5.80 -9.47 0.24
N VAL A 60 6.23 -10.73 0.16
CA VAL A 60 5.99 -11.61 -0.99
C VAL A 60 5.31 -12.85 -0.47
N GLU A 61 4.15 -13.17 -1.03
CA GLU A 61 3.35 -14.33 -0.61
C GLU A 61 2.70 -15.04 -1.79
N GLN A 62 2.41 -16.33 -1.62
CA GLN A 62 1.66 -17.13 -2.58
C GLN A 62 0.16 -16.86 -2.44
N LEU A 63 -0.50 -16.65 -3.57
CA LEU A 63 -1.95 -16.47 -3.62
C LEU A 63 -2.66 -17.83 -3.57
N ALA A 64 -3.70 -17.91 -2.75
CA ALA A 64 -4.63 -19.02 -2.79
C ALA A 64 -5.77 -18.71 -3.78
N PRO A 65 -6.39 -19.73 -4.40
CA PRO A 65 -7.61 -19.51 -5.18
C PRO A 65 -8.71 -18.94 -4.27
N GLY A 66 -9.26 -17.77 -4.62
CA GLY A 66 -10.21 -17.09 -3.76
C GLY A 66 -10.65 -15.73 -4.33
N LEU A 67 -11.40 -15.00 -3.51
CA LEU A 67 -11.91 -13.68 -3.88
C LEU A 67 -10.81 -12.62 -3.68
N LEU A 68 -10.61 -11.77 -4.69
CA LEU A 68 -9.77 -10.58 -4.60
C LEU A 68 -10.67 -9.34 -4.67
N GLU A 69 -10.56 -8.48 -3.68
CA GLU A 69 -11.36 -7.25 -3.58
C GLU A 69 -10.45 -6.02 -3.55
N VAL A 70 -10.67 -5.08 -4.46
CA VAL A 70 -10.00 -3.78 -4.49
C VAL A 70 -11.00 -2.71 -4.11
N ILE A 71 -10.66 -1.94 -3.09
CA ILE A 71 -11.46 -0.83 -2.58
C ILE A 71 -10.83 0.47 -3.07
N GLU A 72 -11.65 1.26 -3.78
CA GLU A 72 -11.34 2.61 -4.24
C GLU A 72 -12.21 3.62 -3.48
N ALA A 73 -11.84 4.90 -3.52
CA ALA A 73 -12.69 5.96 -2.97
C ALA A 73 -14.08 6.03 -3.64
N SER A 74 -14.19 5.58 -4.89
CA SER A 74 -15.42 5.58 -5.69
C SER A 74 -16.24 4.30 -5.58
N GLY A 75 -15.72 3.23 -4.98
CA GLY A 75 -16.44 1.95 -4.88
C GLY A 75 -15.53 0.73 -4.81
N THR A 76 -16.14 -0.45 -4.82
CA THR A 76 -15.45 -1.73 -4.60
C THR A 76 -15.56 -2.64 -5.81
N LYS A 77 -14.43 -3.20 -6.24
CA LYS A 77 -14.33 -4.14 -7.38
C LYS A 77 -13.87 -5.51 -6.86
N ARG A 78 -14.47 -6.58 -7.39
CA ARG A 78 -14.27 -7.96 -6.92
C ARG A 78 -13.99 -8.89 -8.10
N TRP A 79 -13.02 -9.79 -7.93
CA TRP A 79 -12.61 -10.81 -8.91
C TRP A 79 -12.45 -12.17 -8.24
N PHE A 80 -12.64 -13.24 -9.02
CA PHE A 80 -12.44 -14.64 -8.64
C PHE A 80 -11.66 -15.35 -9.74
#